data_AF-A0A2W3ZI94-F1
#
_entry.id   AF-A0A2W3ZI94-F1
#
_cell.length_a   1.000
_cell.length_b   1.000
_cell.length_c   1.000
_cell.angle_alpha   90.00
_cell.angle_beta   90.00
_cell.angle_gamma   90.00
#
_symmetry.space_group_name_H-M   'P 1'
#
loop_
_entity.id
_entity.type
_entity.pdbx_description
1 polymer ?
#
loop_
_entity_poly.entity_id
_entity_poly.type
_entity_poly.pdbx_seq_one_letter_code
_entity_poly.pdbx_strand_id
1 'polypeptide(L)'
;MKNLQSGKEASQQLKAGSQKVVAAVDGKTLSGAAYTAGKGLFSDLVLPTISKVTSAMDRIEQELQTYTNADQNISSEGTLDEDKLNQQIATKKAMKASVDASAAVARALSRNNPVAKVLDALLDVQN
;
A
#
# COMPACT_ATOMS: atom_id res chain seq x y z
N MET A 1 -6.04 1.92 17.12
CA MET A 1 -6.75 3.22 17.10
C MET A 1 -7.29 3.69 18.45
N LYS A 2 -7.84 2.82 19.32
CA LYS A 2 -8.50 3.24 20.59
C LYS A 2 -7.66 4.19 21.47
N ASN A 3 -6.38 3.91 21.67
CA ASN A 3 -5.51 4.78 22.49
C ASN A 3 -5.23 6.15 21.85
N LEU A 4 -5.12 6.21 20.51
CA LEU A 4 -4.91 7.46 19.79
C LEU A 4 -6.17 8.33 19.87
N GLN A 5 -7.34 7.71 19.69
CA GLN A 5 -8.63 8.39 19.84
C GLN A 5 -8.82 8.96 21.25
N SER A 6 -8.54 8.16 22.30
CA SER A 6 -8.58 8.65 23.68
C SER A 6 -7.58 9.78 23.94
N GLY A 7 -6.40 9.74 23.31
CA GLY A 7 -5.42 10.84 23.36
C GLY A 7 -5.94 12.13 22.73
N LYS A 8 -6.62 12.05 21.58
CA LYS A 8 -7.24 13.19 20.90
C LYS A 8 -8.36 13.79 21.75
N GLU A 9 -9.23 12.95 22.33
CA GLU A 9 -10.30 13.39 23.23
C GLU A 9 -9.73 14.12 24.46
N ALA A 10 -8.70 13.57 25.10
CA ALA A 10 -8.03 14.22 26.22
C ALA A 10 -7.41 15.58 25.81
N SER A 11 -6.77 15.64 24.65
CA SER A 11 -6.20 16.88 24.10
C SER A 11 -7.27 17.95 23.83
N GLN A 12 -8.42 17.56 23.28
CA GLN A 12 -9.56 18.45 23.06
C GLN A 12 -10.16 18.97 24.36
N GLN A 13 -10.34 18.09 25.37
CA GLN A 13 -10.81 18.49 26.69
C GLN A 13 -9.84 19.46 27.37
N LEU A 14 -8.52 19.20 27.29
CA LEU A 14 -7.49 20.11 27.80
C LEU A 14 -7.52 21.47 27.10
N LYS A 15 -7.70 21.49 25.78
CA LYS A 15 -7.84 22.73 25.00
C LYS A 15 -9.06 23.53 25.45
N ALA A 16 -10.22 22.89 25.54
CA ALA A 16 -11.47 23.52 25.98
C ALA A 16 -11.37 24.04 27.42
N GLY A 17 -10.78 23.26 28.34
CA GLY A 17 -10.52 23.68 29.71
C GLY A 17 -9.58 24.90 29.77
N SER A 18 -8.50 24.88 28.99
CA SER A 18 -7.55 25.99 28.90
C SER A 18 -8.18 27.27 28.35
N GLN A 19 -9.06 27.16 27.34
CA GLN A 19 -9.82 28.29 26.82
C GLN A 19 -10.79 28.86 27.86
N LYS A 20 -11.44 28.01 28.67
CA LYS A 20 -12.28 28.46 29.78
C LYS A 20 -11.46 29.21 30.84
N VAL A 21 -10.24 28.76 31.14
CA VAL A 21 -9.33 29.50 32.05
C VAL A 21 -9.01 30.89 31.49
N VAL A 22 -8.65 30.99 30.20
CA VAL A 22 -8.41 32.30 29.55
C VAL A 22 -9.66 33.19 29.61
N ALA A 23 -10.85 32.65 29.34
CA ALA A 23 -12.09 33.41 29.35
C ALA A 23 -12.53 33.85 30.76
N ALA A 24 -12.35 32.99 31.78
CA ALA A 24 -12.63 33.32 33.16
C ALA A 24 -11.70 34.43 33.68
N VAL A 25 -10.46 34.46 33.18
CA VAL A 25 -9.52 35.55 33.44
C VAL A 25 -10.04 36.86 32.83
N ASP A 26 -10.51 36.88 31.58
CA ASP A 26 -11.08 38.07 30.90
C ASP A 26 -12.37 38.63 31.55
N GLY A 27 -13.08 37.84 32.37
CA GLY A 27 -14.34 38.22 33.04
C GLY A 27 -14.24 39.16 34.26
N LYS A 28 -13.07 39.78 34.52
CA LYS A 28 -12.76 40.66 35.68
C LYS A 28 -12.69 39.98 37.06
N THR A 29 -12.53 38.66 37.15
CA THR A 29 -12.40 37.97 38.46
C THR A 29 -10.98 38.01 39.03
N LEU A 30 -9.97 38.30 38.19
CA LEU A 30 -8.56 38.50 38.57
C LEU A 30 -8.09 39.82 37.96
N SER A 31 -7.46 40.72 38.71
CA SER A 31 -6.85 41.96 38.19
C SER A 31 -5.38 42.06 38.60
N GLY A 32 -4.59 42.83 37.84
CA GLY A 32 -3.17 43.10 38.15
C GLY A 32 -2.17 42.19 37.42
N ALA A 33 -0.92 42.14 37.92
CA ALA A 33 0.18 41.43 37.24
C ALA A 33 -0.07 39.92 37.07
N ALA A 34 -0.75 39.28 38.04
CA ALA A 34 -1.12 37.87 37.97
C ALA A 34 -2.14 37.58 36.85
N TYR A 35 -3.04 38.52 36.56
CA TYR A 35 -3.99 38.42 35.44
C TYR A 35 -3.25 38.39 34.10
N THR A 36 -2.32 39.33 33.88
CA THR A 36 -1.55 39.40 32.64
C THR A 36 -0.64 38.19 32.48
N ALA A 37 0.01 37.76 33.56
CA ALA A 37 0.88 36.58 33.55
C ALA A 37 0.10 35.29 33.26
N GLY A 38 -1.06 35.10 33.89
CA GLY A 38 -1.92 33.93 33.65
C GLY A 38 -2.46 33.88 32.22
N LYS A 39 -2.96 35.01 31.71
CA LYS A 39 -3.44 35.09 30.32
C LYS A 39 -2.32 34.82 29.31
N GLY A 40 -1.14 35.41 29.51
CA GLY A 40 0.04 35.18 28.67
C GLY A 40 0.49 33.72 28.70
N LEU A 41 0.63 33.11 29.89
CA LEU A 41 1.00 31.70 30.01
C LEU A 41 0.07 30.79 29.22
N PHE A 42 -1.24 30.97 29.35
CA PHE A 42 -2.20 30.11 28.67
C PHE A 42 -2.28 30.37 27.16
N SER A 43 -2.25 31.64 26.76
CA SER A 43 -2.40 32.03 25.35
C SER A 43 -1.14 31.77 24.54
N ASP A 44 0.03 32.01 25.13
CA ASP A 44 1.30 32.03 24.41
C ASP A 44 2.08 30.72 24.54
N LEU A 45 1.81 29.92 25.60
CA LEU A 45 2.52 28.66 25.84
C LEU A 45 1.58 27.46 25.89
N VAL A 46 0.59 27.44 26.78
CA VAL A 46 -0.21 26.23 27.03
C VAL A 46 -1.07 25.86 25.82
N LEU A 47 -1.88 26.78 25.29
CA LEU A 47 -2.75 26.51 24.14
C LEU A 47 -1.95 26.15 22.86
N PRO A 48 -0.86 26.85 22.52
CA PRO A 48 0.01 26.45 21.42
C PRO A 48 0.63 25.07 21.62
N THR A 49 1.04 24.72 22.85
CA THR A 49 1.62 23.40 23.16
C THR A 49 0.59 22.28 22.99
N ILE A 50 -0.62 22.47 23.52
CA ILE A 50 -1.72 21.51 23.32
C ILE A 50 -1.99 21.33 21.82
N SER A 51 -2.03 22.44 21.06
CA SER A 51 -2.27 22.38 19.61
C SER A 51 -1.17 21.62 18.87
N LYS A 52 0.11 21.79 19.24
CA LYS A 52 1.23 21.02 18.68
C LYS A 52 1.07 19.52 18.94
N VAL A 53 0.65 19.14 20.15
CA VAL A 53 0.39 17.74 20.50
C VAL A 53 -0.78 17.19 19.68
N THR A 54 -1.89 17.94 19.54
CA THR A 54 -3.02 17.53 18.70
C THR A 54 -2.58 17.28 17.26
N SER A 55 -1.82 18.21 16.66
CA SER A 55 -1.33 18.06 15.29
C SER A 55 -0.35 16.89 15.13
N ALA A 56 0.46 16.58 16.16
CA ALA A 56 1.32 15.41 16.13
C ALA A 56 0.50 14.11 16.15
N MET A 57 -0.59 14.05 16.93
CA MET A 57 -1.52 12.92 16.91
C MET A 57 -2.21 12.75 15.56
N ASP A 58 -2.62 13.86 14.92
CA ASP A 58 -3.21 13.83 13.57
C ASP A 58 -2.23 13.25 12.53
N ARG A 59 -0.95 13.61 12.62
CA ARG A 59 0.10 13.05 11.73
C ARG A 59 0.29 11.56 11.94
N ILE A 60 0.36 11.10 13.19
CA ILE A 60 0.48 9.67 13.52
C ILE A 60 -0.71 8.88 12.96
N GLU A 61 -1.92 9.43 13.06
CA GLU A 61 -3.13 8.81 12.49
C GLU A 61 -3.03 8.66 10.97
N GLN A 62 -2.59 9.72 10.28
CA GLN A 62 -2.41 9.72 8.84
C GLN A 62 -1.32 8.73 8.38
N GLU A 63 -0.21 8.67 9.09
CA GLU A 63 0.88 7.72 8.82
C GLU A 63 0.40 6.28 9.01
N LEU A 64 -0.30 5.98 10.10
CA LEU A 64 -0.89 4.66 10.35
C LEU A 64 -1.85 4.24 9.24
N GLN A 65 -2.68 5.17 8.76
CA GLN A 65 -3.60 4.89 7.65
C GLN A 65 -2.84 4.64 6.34
N THR A 66 -1.76 5.38 6.11
CA THR A 66 -0.87 5.16 4.96
C THR A 66 -0.25 3.76 5.01
N TYR A 67 0.29 3.34 6.15
CA TYR A 67 0.85 2.00 6.33
C TYR A 67 -0.21 0.91 6.19
N THR A 68 -1.41 1.12 6.73
CA THR A 68 -2.52 0.16 6.60
C THR A 68 -2.90 -0.04 5.13
N ASN A 69 -2.98 1.04 4.35
CA ASN A 69 -3.29 0.96 2.93
C ASN A 69 -2.14 0.31 2.14
N ALA A 70 -0.88 0.62 2.47
CA ALA A 70 0.27 -0.02 1.85
C ALA A 70 0.31 -1.53 2.15
N ASP A 71 0.05 -1.92 3.39
CA ASP A 71 -0.05 -3.31 3.82
C ASP A 71 -1.18 -4.06 3.10
N GLN A 72 -2.34 -3.43 2.89
CA GLN A 72 -3.42 -4.01 2.08
C GLN A 72 -3.00 -4.26 0.63
N ASN A 73 -2.29 -3.30 0.02
CA ASN A 73 -1.80 -3.46 -1.35
C ASN A 73 -0.77 -4.60 -1.44
N ILE A 74 0.17 -4.67 -0.49
CA ILE A 74 1.21 -5.71 -0.46
C ILE A 74 0.61 -7.08 -0.12
N SER A 75 -0.28 -7.14 0.87
CA SER A 75 -0.97 -8.38 1.26
C SER A 75 -1.85 -8.94 0.13
N SER A 76 -2.36 -8.07 -0.75
CA SER A 76 -3.12 -8.47 -1.94
C SER A 76 -2.25 -9.13 -3.01
N GLU A 77 -0.93 -8.88 -3.01
CA GLU A 77 0.04 -9.56 -3.87
C GLU A 77 0.33 -11.00 -3.37
N GLY A 78 -0.18 -11.37 -2.20
CA GLY A 78 0.04 -12.67 -1.56
C GLY A 78 1.51 -12.88 -1.16
N THR A 79 1.83 -14.08 -0.67
CA THR A 79 3.24 -14.51 -0.60
C THR A 79 3.71 -14.70 -2.04
N LEU A 80 4.63 -13.86 -2.51
CA LEU A 80 5.47 -14.22 -3.67
C LEU A 80 6.32 -15.42 -3.24
N ASP A 81 5.74 -16.61 -3.38
CA ASP A 81 6.45 -17.86 -3.20
C ASP A 81 7.31 -18.05 -4.46
N GLU A 82 8.55 -17.56 -4.36
CA GLU A 82 9.55 -17.64 -5.40
C GLU A 82 9.75 -19.08 -5.88
N ASP A 83 9.64 -20.06 -4.99
CA ASP A 83 9.72 -21.48 -5.34
C ASP A 83 8.54 -21.91 -6.20
N LYS A 84 7.31 -21.50 -5.86
CA LYS A 84 6.11 -21.77 -6.67
C LYS A 84 6.17 -21.10 -8.05
N LEU A 85 6.72 -19.88 -8.13
CA LEU A 85 6.92 -19.18 -9.40
C LEU A 85 7.98 -19.88 -10.26
N ASN A 86 9.11 -20.26 -9.66
CA ASN A 86 10.17 -21.00 -10.34
C ASN A 86 9.69 -22.37 -10.82
N GLN A 87 8.88 -23.07 -10.02
CA GLN A 87 8.27 -24.34 -10.42
C GLN A 87 7.36 -24.15 -11.64
N GLN A 88 6.49 -23.13 -11.64
CA GLN A 88 5.63 -22.84 -12.80
C GLN A 88 6.45 -22.47 -14.05
N ILE A 89 7.54 -21.72 -13.91
CA ILE A 89 8.45 -21.39 -15.01
C ILE A 89 9.08 -22.67 -15.57
N ALA A 90 9.57 -23.55 -14.71
CA ALA A 90 10.17 -24.83 -15.11
C ALA A 90 9.15 -25.71 -15.86
N THR A 91 7.93 -25.85 -15.33
CA THR A 91 6.85 -26.60 -15.99
C THR A 91 6.50 -25.99 -17.35
N LYS A 92 6.34 -24.67 -17.46
CA LYS A 92 6.03 -24.00 -18.73
C LYS A 92 7.16 -24.17 -19.76
N LYS A 93 8.43 -24.09 -19.34
CA LYS A 93 9.58 -24.36 -20.22
C LYS A 93 9.58 -25.80 -20.73
N ALA A 94 9.32 -26.78 -19.86
CA ALA A 94 9.22 -28.18 -20.24
C ALA A 94 8.05 -28.43 -21.22
N MET A 95 6.89 -27.83 -20.96
CA MET A 95 5.73 -27.91 -21.87
C MET A 95 6.05 -27.31 -23.24
N LYS A 96 6.69 -26.13 -23.28
CA LYS A 96 7.11 -25.51 -24.55
C LYS A 96 8.04 -26.43 -25.34
N ALA A 97 9.05 -27.02 -24.69
CA ALA A 97 9.97 -27.93 -25.34
C ALA A 97 9.26 -29.18 -25.92
N SER A 98 8.30 -29.74 -25.18
CA SER A 98 7.50 -30.89 -25.64
C SER A 98 6.63 -30.56 -26.86
N VAL A 99 5.99 -29.38 -26.84
CA VAL A 99 5.20 -28.89 -27.98
C VAL A 99 6.09 -28.66 -29.21
N ASP A 100 7.25 -28.03 -29.02
CA ASP A 100 8.21 -27.79 -30.12
C ASP A 100 8.72 -29.11 -30.72
N ALA A 101 9.02 -30.11 -29.89
CA ALA A 101 9.45 -31.44 -30.33
C ALA A 101 8.33 -32.15 -31.11
N SER A 102 7.09 -32.11 -30.60
CA SER A 102 5.92 -32.69 -31.26
C SER A 102 5.65 -32.01 -32.61
N ALA A 103 5.76 -30.68 -32.68
CA ALA A 103 5.66 -29.93 -33.93
C ALA A 103 6.77 -30.31 -34.92
N ALA A 104 8.00 -30.53 -34.46
CA ALA A 104 9.11 -30.99 -35.30
C ALA A 104 8.85 -32.40 -35.87
N VAL A 105 8.38 -33.33 -35.04
CA VAL A 105 8.02 -34.69 -35.48
C VAL A 105 6.88 -34.65 -36.50
N ALA A 106 5.81 -33.91 -36.22
CA ALA A 106 4.68 -33.77 -37.14
C ALA A 106 5.13 -33.20 -38.50
N ARG A 107 6.01 -32.18 -38.50
CA ARG A 107 6.62 -31.63 -39.72
C ARG A 107 7.48 -32.66 -40.45
N ALA A 108 8.28 -33.46 -39.74
CA ALA A 108 9.11 -34.50 -40.34
C ALA A 108 8.28 -35.61 -40.99
N LEU A 109 7.20 -36.04 -40.33
CA LEU A 109 6.25 -37.02 -40.88
C LEU A 109 5.53 -36.47 -42.12
N SER A 110 5.11 -35.21 -42.09
CA SER A 110 4.50 -34.55 -43.25
C SER A 110 5.47 -34.45 -44.43
N ARG A 111 6.74 -34.09 -44.20
CA ARG A 111 7.79 -34.04 -45.24
C ARG A 111 8.16 -35.43 -45.78
N ASN A 112 8.09 -36.46 -44.94
CA ASN A 112 8.38 -37.83 -45.33
C ASN A 112 7.15 -38.62 -45.77
N ASN A 113 6.01 -37.95 -45.97
CA ASN A 113 4.80 -38.61 -46.43
C ASN A 113 5.07 -39.25 -47.81
N PRO A 114 5.07 -40.59 -47.91
CA PRO A 114 5.40 -41.29 -49.15
C PRO A 114 4.40 -40.97 -50.26
N VAL A 115 3.15 -40.59 -49.93
CA VAL A 115 2.15 -40.18 -50.92
C VAL A 115 2.55 -38.87 -51.61
N ALA A 116 3.16 -37.92 -50.89
CA ALA A 116 3.65 -36.68 -51.47
C ALA A 116 4.87 -36.93 -52.38
N LYS A 117 5.81 -37.77 -51.94
CA LYS A 117 6.99 -38.15 -52.74
C LYS A 117 6.63 -38.95 -53.99
N VAL A 118 5.63 -39.83 -53.90
CA VAL A 118 5.12 -40.60 -55.04
C VAL A 118 4.35 -39.68 -56.00
N LEU A 119 3.57 -38.72 -55.50
CA LEU A 119 2.88 -37.74 -56.35
C LEU A 119 3.86 -36.86 -57.13
N ASP A 120 4.91 -36.34 -56.48
CA ASP A 120 5.98 -35.59 -57.15
C ASP A 120 6.70 -36.44 -58.19
N ALA A 121 7.06 -37.69 -57.86
CA ALA A 121 7.70 -38.61 -58.80
C ALA A 121 6.81 -38.97 -60.00
N LEU A 122 5.49 -39.05 -59.81
CA LEU A 122 4.54 -39.30 -60.90
C LEU A 122 4.33 -38.07 -61.80
N LEU A 123 4.40 -36.87 -61.24
CA LEU A 123 4.32 -35.61 -61.99
C LEU A 123 5.60 -35.31 -62.78
N ASP A 124 6.76 -35.67 -62.25
CA ASP A 124 8.07 -35.46 -62.90
C ASP A 124 8.32 -36.45 -64.07
N VAL A 125 7.62 -37.59 -64.08
CA VAL A 125 7.68 -38.59 -65.18
C VAL A 125 6.84 -38.18 -66.41
N GLN A 126 5.97 -37.17 -66.29
CA GLN A 126 5.09 -36.70 -67.38
C GLN A 126 5.62 -35.48 -68.15
N ASN A 127 6.83 -34.98 -67.87
CA ASN A 127 7.48 -33.90 -68.63
C ASN A 127 8.71 -34.39 -69.40
#